data_AF-A0A9D6XAE0-F1
#
_entry.id   AF-A0A9D6XAE0-F1
#
_cell.length_a   1.000
_cell.length_b   1.000
_cell.length_c   1.000
_cell.angle_alpha   90.00
_cell.angle_beta   90.00
_cell.angle_gamma   90.00
#
_symmetry.space_group_name_H-M   'P 1'
#
loop_
_entity.id
_entity.type
_entity.pdbx_description
1 polymer ?
#
loop_
_entity_poly.entity_id
_entity_poly.type
_entity_poly.pdbx_seq_one_letter_code
_entity_poly.pdbx_strand_id
1 'polypeptide(L)' 'MDKGNVPKAKVLIVDDQPQMRAFLRAALKGLPVDIVEAGDGLDAM' A
#
# COMPACT_ATOMS: atom_id res chain seq x y z
N MET A 1 0.39 28.45 -10.35
CA MET A 1 1.08 27.56 -9.40
C MET A 1 0.95 26.16 -9.96
N ASP A 2 1.98 25.71 -10.67
CA ASP A 2 2.07 24.33 -11.11
C ASP A 2 2.00 23.44 -9.87
N LYS A 3 0.90 22.72 -9.69
CA LYS A 3 0.92 21.54 -8.83
C LYS A 3 1.74 20.51 -9.61
N GLY A 4 3.06 20.65 -9.53
CA GLY A 4 4.01 19.68 -10.06
C GLY A 4 3.50 18.29 -9.72
N ASN A 5 3.48 17.40 -10.70
CA ASN A 5 2.94 16.05 -10.60
C ASN A 5 3.67 15.28 -9.49
N VAL A 6 3.21 15.41 -8.23
CA VAL A 6 3.78 14.69 -7.09
C VAL A 6 3.44 13.23 -7.34
N PRO A 7 4.45 12.34 -7.52
CA PRO A 7 4.17 10.93 -7.71
C PRO A 7 3.34 10.43 -6.53
N LYS A 8 2.24 9.73 -6.80
CA LYS A 8 1.52 9.01 -5.74
C LYS A 8 2.53 8.12 -5.02
N ALA A 9 2.62 8.26 -3.70
CA ALA A 9 3.51 7.39 -2.93
C ALA A 9 3.01 5.95 -3.07
N LYS A 10 3.94 5.01 -3.28
CA LYS A 10 3.63 3.59 -3.41
C LYS A 10 3.91 2.90 -2.09
N VAL A 11 2.96 2.11 -1.58
CA VAL A 11 3.05 1.43 -0.29
C VAL A 11 2.95 -0.07 -0.51
N LEU A 12 3.91 -0.83 0.01
CA LEU A 12 3.88 -2.29 0.04
C LEU A 12 3.46 -2.75 1.43
N ILE A 13 2.39 -3.54 1.51
CA ILE A 13 1.93 -4.21 2.73
C ILE A 13 2.37 -5.66 2.64
N VAL A 14 3.27 -6.08 3.53
CA VAL A 14 3.70 -7.48 3.64
C VAL A 14 3.20 -8.03 4.96
N ASP A 15 2.26 -8.96 4.89
CA ASP A 15 1.72 -9.63 6.07
C ASP A 15 1.13 -10.98 5.67
N ASP A 16 1.45 -12.03 6.41
CA ASP A 16 1.02 -13.41 6.14
C ASP A 16 -0.45 -13.64 6.52
N GLN A 17 -1.03 -12.80 7.36
CA GLN A 17 -2.42 -12.86 7.78
C GLN A 17 -3.31 -12.02 6.84
N PRO A 18 -4.23 -12.63 6.06
CA PRO A 18 -5.10 -11.90 5.13
C PRO A 18 -5.98 -10.84 5.82
N GLN A 19 -6.34 -11.10 7.09
CA GLN A 19 -7.14 -10.20 7.91
C GLN A 19 -6.38 -8.90 8.23
N MET A 20 -5.07 -9.01 8.48
CA MET A 20 -4.23 -7.85 8.77
C MET A 20 -4.01 -7.01 7.51
N ARG A 21 -3.77 -7.64 6.35
CA ARG A 21 -3.69 -6.90 5.07
C ARG A 21 -4.98 -6.12 4.77
N ALA A 22 -6.13 -6.74 4.97
CA ALA A 22 -7.43 -6.09 4.80
C ALA A 22 -7.63 -4.90 5.75
N PHE A 23 -7.22 -5.04 7.01
CA PHE A 23 -7.25 -3.96 8.01
C PHE A 23 -6.35 -2.79 7.61
N LEU A 24 -5.10 -3.06 7.24
CA LEU A 24 -4.12 -2.05 6.82
C LEU A 24 -4.58 -1.32 5.54
N ARG A 25 -5.09 -2.06 4.55
CA ARG A 25 -5.69 -1.47 3.35
C ARG A 25 -6.87 -0.55 3.67
N ALA A 26 -7.73 -0.94 4.62
CA ALA A 26 -8.84 -0.09 5.05
C ALA A 26 -8.36 1.19 5.73
N ALA A 27 -7.33 1.11 6.58
CA ALA A 27 -6.74 2.26 7.25
C ALA A 27 -6.09 3.24 6.26
N LEU A 28 -5.54 2.75 5.16
CA LEU A 28 -4.84 3.56 4.14
C LEU A 28 -5.75 4.10 3.02
N LYS A 29 -7.01 3.68 2.95
CA LYS A 29 -7.96 4.02 1.86
C LYS A 29 -8.14 5.54 1.62
N GLY A 30 -7.91 6.37 2.64
CA GLY A 30 -8.04 7.83 2.56
C GLY A 30 -6.79 8.55 2.04
N LEU A 31 -5.67 7.84 1.87
CA LEU A 31 -4.43 8.44 1.43
C LEU A 31 -4.29 8.35 -0.10
N PRO A 32 -3.69 9.36 -0.76
CA PRO A 32 -3.44 9.34 -2.20
C PRO A 32 -2.22 8.47 -2.53
N VAL A 33 -2.28 7.19 -2.16
CA VAL A 33 -1.20 6.21 -2.31
C VAL A 33 -1.66 5.02 -3.14
N ASP A 34 -0.72 4.41 -3.84
CA ASP A 34 -0.94 3.17 -4.57
C ASP A 34 -0.49 2.00 -3.69
N ILE A 35 -1.45 1.15 -3.29
CA ILE A 35 -1.21 0.03 -2.37
C ILE A 35 -0.90 -1.24 -3.17
N VAL A 36 0.18 -1.92 -2.79
CA VAL A 36 0.53 -3.28 -3.22
C VAL A 36 0.54 -4.17 -1.99
N GLU A 37 0.04 -5.40 -2.12
CA GLU A 37 0.00 -6.39 -1.04
C GLU A 37 0.86 -7.59 -1.42
N ALA A 38 1.58 -8.15 -0.45
CA ALA A 38 2.30 -9.42 -0.56
C ALA A 38 1.96 -10.30 0.65
N GLY A 39 1.79 -11.60 0.43
CA GLY A 39 1.49 -12.58 1.49
C GLY A 39 2.74 -13.08 2.21
N ASP A 40 3.91 -12.89 1.62
CA ASP A 40 5.19 -13.25 2.21
C ASP A 40 6.34 -12.39 1.63
N GLY A 41 7.55 -12.59 2.14
CA GLY A 41 8.74 -11.85 1.70
C GLY A 41 9.28 -12.28 0.33
N LEU A 42 8.84 -13.41 -0.22
CA LEU A 42 9.23 -13.87 -1.57
C LEU A 42 8.35 -13.19 -2.63
N ASP A 43 7.06 -13.00 -2.33
CA ASP A 43 6.09 -12.24 -3.13
C ASP A 43 6.37 -10.72 -3.10
N ALA A 44 7.13 -10.26 -2.10
CA ALA A 44 7.46 -8.85 -1.88
C ALA A 44 8.71 -8.36 -2.63
N MET A 45 9.48 -9.25 -3.25
CA MET A 45 10.76 -8.96 -3.92
C MET A 45 10.60 -8.43 -5.35
#